data_AF-A0A7Y4HVJ0-F1
#
_entry.id   AF-A0A7Y4HVJ0-F1
#
_cell.length_a   1.000
_cell.length_b   1.000
_cell.length_c   1.000
_cell.angle_alpha   90.00
_cell.angle_beta   90.00
_cell.angle_gamma   90.00
#
_symmetry.space_group_name_H-M   'P 1'
#
loop_
_entity.id
_entity.type
_entity.pdbx_description
1 polymer ?
#
loop_
_entity_poly.entity_id
_entity_poly.type
_entity_poly.pdbx_seq_one_letter_code
_entity_poly.pdbx_strand_id
1 'polypeptide(L)'
;MPDVTILTEPEPTGLTLVHEHGRSLLIRAGTQEILRYVYAPWDPAFESPRPYFHPIRTLGGRTVSEYRPHDHVWHKGLAWSLPNMGTENFWGGPTYNRGRGYEQLENNGTMVHTGFESITVTGERISVVENLQWRTQAGELWVEEQRSFTVELSAAEHQAWSLTYSTSFVNVSGTVIAIGSPTTQGRENAGYGGLFWRGPRSFSGGQVYAPGVTGGDELMGIRAPWMAFSGKHDGDGGASTLVFVDSPGNTYAGGHENTEWFVRTGIFAVISASPFFSQETDFEPNQTLAYQYGLLVADGDRGLDGAQELAQAGRQLLGEAVGAGIS
;
A
#
# COMPACT_ATOMS: atom_id res chain seq x y z
N MET A 1 14.60 11.37 -28.94
CA MET A 1 15.31 12.02 -27.82
C MET A 1 15.53 13.46 -28.25
N PRO A 2 15.17 14.46 -27.42
CA PRO A 2 15.68 14.69 -26.07
C PRO A 2 14.66 14.23 -25.03
N ASP A 3 14.96 13.62 -23.88
CA ASP A 3 16.02 13.77 -22.87
C ASP A 3 15.85 14.97 -21.92
N VAL A 4 16.00 14.67 -20.62
CA VAL A 4 16.18 15.52 -19.43
C VAL A 4 14.87 16.03 -18.78
N THR A 5 14.52 15.62 -17.55
CA THR A 5 15.22 16.06 -16.33
C THR A 5 15.41 14.95 -15.27
N ILE A 6 16.66 14.51 -15.11
CA ILE A 6 17.28 14.36 -13.79
C ILE A 6 17.07 15.70 -13.07
N LEU A 7 16.74 15.72 -11.77
CA LEU A 7 16.93 16.95 -10.99
C LEU A 7 18.43 17.26 -10.91
N THR A 8 18.97 17.86 -11.96
CA THR A 8 20.04 18.84 -11.91
C THR A 8 19.59 20.17 -12.51
N GLU A 9 18.39 20.23 -13.11
CA GLU A 9 17.79 21.43 -13.73
C GLU A 9 18.63 22.03 -14.89
N PRO A 10 18.08 22.92 -15.76
CA PRO A 10 17.07 23.93 -15.48
C PRO A 10 15.77 23.82 -16.29
N GLU A 11 14.66 24.22 -15.68
CA GLU A 11 13.58 24.95 -16.36
C GLU A 11 12.96 25.99 -15.39
N PRO A 12 13.66 27.11 -15.22
CA PRO A 12 12.95 28.36 -14.95
C PRO A 12 13.47 29.51 -15.82
N THR A 13 12.54 30.32 -16.37
CA THR A 13 12.87 31.67 -16.83
C THR A 13 12.65 32.64 -15.67
N GLY A 14 13.76 33.16 -15.15
CA GLY A 14 13.81 33.74 -13.81
C GLY A 14 14.33 32.73 -12.78
N LEU A 15 14.49 33.15 -11.52
CA LEU A 15 15.15 32.34 -10.51
C LEU A 15 14.14 31.50 -9.69
N THR A 16 14.32 30.18 -9.69
CA THR A 16 13.59 29.25 -8.79
C THR A 16 14.59 28.28 -8.15
N LEU A 17 14.33 27.84 -6.91
CA LEU A 17 15.14 26.87 -6.18
C LEU A 17 14.22 25.89 -5.45
N VAL A 18 14.39 24.59 -5.69
CA VAL A 18 13.76 23.50 -4.94
C VAL A 18 14.85 22.64 -4.32
N HIS A 19 14.84 22.50 -2.99
CA HIS A 19 15.76 21.65 -2.23
C HIS A 19 14.93 20.74 -1.31
N GLU A 20 14.70 19.49 -1.72
CA GLU A 20 13.88 18.52 -0.99
C GLU A 20 14.73 17.49 -0.25
N HIS A 21 15.31 17.94 0.86
CA HIS A 21 16.00 17.05 1.80
C HIS A 21 14.99 16.41 2.76
N GLY A 22 15.13 15.11 3.07
CA GLY A 22 14.31 14.46 4.08
C GLY A 22 12.85 14.22 3.68
N ARG A 23 12.57 13.90 2.41
CA ARG A 23 11.20 13.81 1.86
C ARG A 23 10.83 12.44 1.30
N SER A 24 11.64 11.91 0.38
CA SER A 24 11.32 10.70 -0.36
C SER A 24 12.56 9.93 -0.82
N LEU A 25 12.40 8.63 -1.01
CA LEU A 25 13.34 7.75 -1.70
C LEU A 25 12.85 7.50 -3.13
N LEU A 26 13.75 7.60 -4.10
CA LEU A 26 13.46 7.45 -5.51
C LEU A 26 14.21 6.25 -6.07
N ILE A 27 13.49 5.27 -6.62
CA ILE A 27 14.05 3.99 -7.07
C ILE A 27 13.86 3.85 -8.58
N ARG A 28 14.95 3.44 -9.25
CA ARG A 28 15.00 3.29 -10.71
C ARG A 28 15.46 1.89 -11.13
N ALA A 29 14.89 1.42 -12.23
CA ALA A 29 15.45 0.34 -13.06
C ALA A 29 16.11 0.98 -14.29
N GLY A 30 17.44 1.01 -14.33
CA GLY A 30 18.16 1.82 -15.32
C GLY A 30 17.76 3.30 -15.22
N THR A 31 17.23 3.87 -16.31
CA THR A 31 16.75 5.26 -16.34
C THR A 31 15.30 5.41 -15.90
N GLN A 32 14.54 4.31 -15.81
CA GLN A 32 13.11 4.34 -15.52
C GLN A 32 12.87 4.46 -14.01
N GLU A 33 12.18 5.52 -13.55
CA GLU A 33 11.60 5.57 -12.21
C GLU A 33 10.52 4.48 -12.11
N ILE A 34 10.70 3.51 -11.22
CA ILE A 34 9.73 2.43 -11.00
C ILE A 34 8.93 2.66 -9.72
N LEU A 35 9.53 3.34 -8.74
CA LEU A 35 8.93 3.54 -7.43
C LEU A 35 9.47 4.81 -6.76
N ARG A 36 8.58 5.55 -6.11
CA ARG A 36 8.95 6.60 -5.17
C ARG A 36 8.26 6.35 -3.84
N TYR A 37 9.03 6.33 -2.76
CA TYR A 37 8.54 6.22 -1.40
C TYR A 37 8.63 7.58 -0.72
N VAL A 38 7.49 8.21 -0.44
CA VAL A 38 7.42 9.50 0.27
C VAL A 38 7.22 9.20 1.76
N TYR A 39 8.22 9.53 2.58
CA TYR A 39 8.22 9.23 4.02
C TYR A 39 7.87 10.43 4.91
N ALA A 40 8.02 11.66 4.39
CA ALA A 40 7.63 12.88 5.09
C ALA A 40 6.66 13.73 4.25
N PRO A 41 5.40 13.28 4.06
CA PRO A 41 4.42 14.03 3.29
C PRO A 41 3.99 15.31 4.03
N TRP A 42 3.64 16.34 3.26
CA TRP A 42 3.07 17.61 3.74
C TRP A 42 1.54 17.66 3.63
N ASP A 43 0.91 16.48 3.56
CA ASP A 43 -0.52 16.39 3.38
C ASP A 43 -1.25 17.13 4.53
N PRO A 44 -2.43 17.72 4.28
CA PRO A 44 -3.21 18.31 5.36
C PRO A 44 -3.69 17.23 6.33
N ALA A 45 -3.96 17.61 7.58
CA ALA A 45 -4.41 16.68 8.62
C ALA A 45 -5.65 15.86 8.19
N PHE A 46 -6.59 16.49 7.48
CA PHE A 46 -7.76 15.81 6.89
C PHE A 46 -7.41 14.58 6.04
N GLU A 47 -6.21 14.51 5.46
CA GLU A 47 -5.77 13.39 4.63
C GLU A 47 -5.00 12.31 5.41
N SER A 48 -4.89 12.44 6.73
CA SER A 48 -4.09 11.60 7.64
C SER A 48 -2.68 11.36 7.10
N PRO A 49 -1.78 12.36 7.20
CA PRO A 49 -0.45 12.30 6.61
C PRO A 49 0.30 11.04 7.06
N ARG A 50 0.83 10.29 6.09
CA ARG A 50 1.50 9.00 6.33
C ARG A 50 2.40 8.63 5.15
N PRO A 51 3.47 7.84 5.35
CA PRO A 51 4.29 7.41 4.24
C PRO A 51 3.52 6.60 3.20
N TYR A 52 3.85 6.78 1.93
CA TYR A 52 3.20 6.12 0.80
C TYR A 52 4.14 5.89 -0.37
N PHE A 53 3.75 4.98 -1.27
CA PHE A 53 4.43 4.74 -2.54
C PHE A 53 3.64 5.36 -3.69
N HIS A 54 4.21 6.40 -4.30
CA HIS A 54 3.70 7.00 -5.54
C HIS A 54 4.73 7.96 -6.16
N PRO A 55 4.95 7.92 -7.50
CA PRO A 55 4.35 6.99 -8.44
C PRO A 55 4.94 5.57 -8.34
N ILE A 56 4.09 4.57 -8.58
CA ILE A 56 4.45 3.19 -8.89
C ILE A 56 4.32 3.04 -10.41
N ARG A 57 5.34 2.52 -11.08
CA ARG A 57 5.38 2.36 -12.54
C ARG A 57 5.86 0.96 -12.95
N THR A 58 5.38 0.47 -14.09
CA THR A 58 5.95 -0.72 -14.73
C THR A 58 7.37 -0.45 -15.25
N LEU A 59 8.08 -1.50 -15.68
CA LEU A 59 9.39 -1.36 -16.33
C LEU A 59 9.29 -0.59 -17.66
N GLY A 60 8.16 -0.69 -18.35
CA GLY A 60 7.80 0.12 -19.51
C GLY A 60 7.39 1.56 -19.18
N GLY A 61 7.42 1.96 -17.89
CA GLY A 61 7.20 3.33 -17.44
C GLY A 61 5.75 3.75 -17.26
N ARG A 62 4.79 2.82 -17.42
CA ARG A 62 3.36 3.10 -17.23
C ARG A 62 3.02 3.22 -15.76
N THR A 63 2.38 4.33 -15.36
CA THR A 63 1.98 4.56 -13.97
C THR A 63 0.80 3.68 -13.60
N VAL A 64 0.94 2.92 -12.53
CA VAL A 64 -0.06 1.96 -12.03
C VAL A 64 -0.61 2.35 -10.67
N SER A 65 -0.52 3.62 -10.28
CA SER A 65 -1.03 4.14 -9.01
C SER A 65 -1.52 5.57 -9.17
N GLU A 66 -2.49 5.97 -8.36
CA GLU A 66 -3.02 7.34 -8.35
C GLU A 66 -2.86 7.98 -6.97
N TYR A 67 -2.67 9.30 -6.95
CA TYR A 67 -2.45 10.09 -5.74
C TYR A 67 -3.39 11.29 -5.72
N ARG A 68 -4.04 11.50 -4.57
CA ARG A 68 -5.01 12.58 -4.32
C ARG A 68 -6.06 12.73 -5.44
N PRO A 69 -6.78 11.67 -5.81
CA PRO A 69 -7.84 11.78 -6.78
C PRO A 69 -8.93 12.74 -6.29
N HIS A 70 -9.53 13.49 -7.21
CA HIS A 70 -10.55 14.51 -6.92
C HIS A 70 -11.75 14.02 -6.09
N ASP A 71 -12.08 12.74 -6.13
CA ASP A 71 -13.17 12.11 -5.37
C ASP A 71 -12.73 11.69 -3.96
N HIS A 72 -11.44 11.43 -3.74
CA HIS A 72 -10.89 10.91 -2.49
C HIS A 72 -9.44 11.41 -2.29
N VAL A 73 -9.27 12.68 -1.91
CA VAL A 73 -7.94 13.30 -1.80
C VAL A 73 -7.01 12.58 -0.82
N TRP A 74 -7.55 11.82 0.14
CA TRP A 74 -6.76 11.02 1.09
C TRP A 74 -6.26 9.66 0.55
N HIS A 75 -6.52 9.31 -0.72
CA HIS A 75 -5.94 8.12 -1.35
C HIS A 75 -4.51 8.38 -1.86
N LYS A 76 -3.57 7.49 -1.51
CA LYS A 76 -2.12 7.71 -1.62
C LYS A 76 -1.39 6.56 -2.30
N GLY A 77 -1.61 6.32 -3.59
CA GLY A 77 -0.93 5.24 -4.33
C GLY A 77 -1.05 3.90 -3.62
N LEU A 78 0.04 3.38 -3.06
CA LEU A 78 0.05 2.29 -2.08
C LEU A 78 0.43 2.81 -0.69
N ALA A 79 -0.37 2.56 0.34
CA ALA A 79 -0.08 2.94 1.72
C ALA A 79 -0.78 2.05 2.74
N TRP A 80 -0.13 1.83 3.89
CA TRP A 80 -0.79 1.28 5.07
C TRP A 80 -1.74 2.32 5.65
N SER A 81 -3.03 2.00 5.70
CA SER A 81 -4.08 2.97 6.03
C SER A 81 -5.17 2.28 6.85
N LEU A 82 -5.51 2.85 8.00
CA LEU A 82 -6.51 2.28 8.93
C LEU A 82 -7.60 3.30 9.24
N PRO A 83 -8.86 3.08 8.82
CA PRO A 83 -9.94 4.05 9.03
C PRO A 83 -10.57 3.99 10.43
N ASN A 84 -10.38 2.87 11.15
CA ASN A 84 -10.95 2.60 12.46
C ASN A 84 -9.87 2.00 13.35
N MET A 85 -9.17 2.85 14.10
CA MET A 85 -8.21 2.45 15.12
C MET A 85 -8.64 3.10 16.43
N GLY A 86 -9.40 2.37 17.25
CA GLY A 86 -10.11 2.96 18.38
C GLY A 86 -11.03 4.09 17.91
N THR A 87 -10.81 5.28 18.44
CA THR A 87 -11.51 6.50 18.00
C THR A 87 -10.85 7.23 16.84
N GLU A 88 -9.63 6.81 16.46
CA GLU A 88 -8.81 7.50 15.47
C GLU A 88 -8.95 6.94 14.06
N ASN A 89 -8.65 7.80 13.10
CA ASN A 89 -8.65 7.55 11.66
C ASN A 89 -7.26 7.89 11.10
N PHE A 90 -6.50 6.85 10.74
CA PHE A 90 -5.20 6.96 10.06
C PHE A 90 -5.31 6.72 8.54
N TRP A 91 -6.51 6.76 8.00
CA TRP A 91 -6.82 6.65 6.57
C TRP A 91 -6.97 8.01 5.89
N GLY A 92 -7.56 8.96 6.61
CA GLY A 92 -7.96 10.27 6.12
C GLY A 92 -9.44 10.34 5.75
N GLY A 93 -9.90 11.55 5.46
CA GLY A 93 -11.30 11.84 5.16
C GLY A 93 -12.25 11.60 6.33
N PRO A 94 -13.57 11.60 6.04
CA PRO A 94 -14.61 11.34 7.02
C PRO A 94 -14.57 9.93 7.59
N THR A 95 -14.87 9.79 8.89
CA THR A 95 -15.03 8.50 9.57
C THR A 95 -16.45 7.96 9.35
N TYR A 96 -16.57 6.67 9.08
CA TYR A 96 -17.87 6.00 9.03
C TYR A 96 -18.30 5.57 10.44
N ASN A 97 -19.48 6.02 10.86
CA ASN A 97 -20.08 5.69 12.15
C ASN A 97 -21.37 4.88 11.96
N ARG A 98 -21.53 3.82 12.74
CA ARG A 98 -22.75 2.99 12.74
C ARG A 98 -24.00 3.86 12.97
N GLY A 99 -24.96 3.76 12.05
CA GLY A 99 -26.24 4.49 12.14
C GLY A 99 -26.18 5.98 11.82
N ARG A 100 -24.99 6.57 11.63
CA ARG A 100 -24.80 8.00 11.29
C ARG A 100 -24.18 8.22 9.91
N GLY A 101 -23.52 7.20 9.36
CA GLY A 101 -22.85 7.30 8.07
C GLY A 101 -21.49 7.99 8.16
N TYR A 102 -21.06 8.62 7.07
CA TYR A 102 -19.79 9.34 7.02
C TYR A 102 -19.90 10.73 7.64
N GLU A 103 -19.05 11.00 8.62
CA GLU A 103 -18.97 12.29 9.31
C GLU A 103 -17.51 12.69 9.46
N GLN A 104 -17.22 13.97 9.20
CA GLN A 104 -15.91 14.49 9.50
C GLN A 104 -15.79 14.72 11.01
N LEU A 105 -14.87 14.00 11.65
CA LEU A 105 -14.55 14.13 13.06
C LEU A 105 -13.15 14.76 13.23
N GLU A 106 -12.82 15.17 14.45
CA GLU A 106 -11.48 15.63 14.82
C GLU A 106 -10.59 14.46 15.27
N ASN A 107 -10.45 13.45 14.42
CA ASN A 107 -9.76 12.20 14.72
C ASN A 107 -8.80 11.72 13.60
N ASN A 108 -8.44 12.58 12.65
CA ASN A 108 -7.47 12.23 11.62
C ASN A 108 -6.04 12.23 12.20
N GLY A 109 -5.57 11.04 12.56
CA GLY A 109 -4.21 10.80 13.03
C GLY A 109 -3.16 10.84 11.92
N THR A 110 -1.90 10.79 12.29
CA THR A 110 -0.71 10.91 11.42
C THR A 110 0.29 9.79 11.71
N MET A 111 0.95 9.26 10.67
CA MET A 111 2.13 8.40 10.81
C MET A 111 3.39 9.21 10.51
N VAL A 112 4.22 9.44 11.52
CA VAL A 112 5.38 10.34 11.46
C VAL A 112 6.67 9.53 11.31
N HIS A 113 7.43 9.80 10.25
CA HIS A 113 8.81 9.31 10.09
C HIS A 113 9.70 9.82 11.22
N THR A 114 10.37 8.91 11.93
CA THR A 114 11.34 9.24 12.97
C THR A 114 12.78 8.93 12.59
N GLY A 115 13.00 8.07 11.60
CA GLY A 115 14.32 7.81 11.04
C GLY A 115 14.36 6.53 10.19
N PHE A 116 15.45 6.37 9.44
CA PHE A 116 15.79 5.08 8.83
C PHE A 116 16.81 4.37 9.71
N GLU A 117 16.54 3.10 10.03
CA GLU A 117 17.55 2.23 10.64
C GLU A 117 18.57 1.78 9.60
N SER A 118 18.10 1.48 8.39
CA SER A 118 18.97 1.09 7.28
C SER A 118 18.35 1.42 5.93
N ILE A 119 19.24 1.76 5.00
CA ILE A 119 18.97 1.79 3.56
C ILE A 119 20.15 1.08 2.92
N THR A 120 19.90 -0.07 2.30
CA THR A 120 20.93 -0.91 1.69
C THR A 120 20.62 -1.17 0.22
N VAL A 121 21.69 -1.26 -0.57
CA VAL A 121 21.62 -1.59 -2.00
C VAL A 121 22.65 -2.67 -2.26
N THR A 122 22.19 -3.85 -2.67
CA THR A 122 23.02 -5.02 -2.94
C THR A 122 22.62 -5.62 -4.28
N GLY A 123 23.42 -5.38 -5.32
CA GLY A 123 23.08 -5.80 -6.68
C GLY A 123 21.78 -5.11 -7.15
N GLU A 124 20.80 -5.90 -7.57
CA GLU A 124 19.48 -5.42 -8.04
C GLU A 124 18.41 -5.43 -6.94
N ARG A 125 18.84 -5.44 -5.68
CA ARG A 125 18.00 -5.42 -4.49
C ARG A 125 18.23 -4.17 -3.66
N ILE A 126 17.16 -3.48 -3.31
CA ILE A 126 17.16 -2.35 -2.38
C ILE A 126 16.32 -2.73 -1.17
N SER A 127 16.85 -2.59 0.04
CA SER A 127 16.12 -2.84 1.28
C SER A 127 16.16 -1.61 2.18
N VAL A 128 15.03 -1.27 2.77
CA VAL A 128 14.84 -0.10 3.63
C VAL A 128 14.16 -0.54 4.91
N VAL A 129 14.64 -0.05 6.05
CA VAL A 129 14.01 -0.19 7.37
C VAL A 129 13.82 1.20 7.96
N GLU A 130 12.57 1.52 8.27
CA GLU A 130 12.08 2.82 8.72
C GLU A 130 11.37 2.68 10.06
N ASN A 131 11.58 3.67 10.92
CA ASN A 131 10.85 3.84 12.17
C ASN A 131 9.81 4.94 12.05
N LEU A 132 8.62 4.65 12.57
CA LEU A 132 7.43 5.47 12.48
C LEU A 132 6.74 5.58 13.84
N GLN A 133 6.08 6.71 14.07
CA GLN A 133 5.22 6.94 15.22
C GLN A 133 3.82 7.31 14.76
N TRP A 134 2.79 6.61 15.25
CA TRP A 134 1.41 6.96 14.95
C TRP A 134 0.87 7.84 16.05
N ARG A 135 0.46 9.04 15.67
CA ARG A 135 -0.04 10.06 16.57
C ARG A 135 -1.51 10.34 16.28
N THR A 136 -2.32 10.42 17.32
CA THR A 136 -3.71 10.86 17.22
C THR A 136 -3.79 12.26 16.63
N GLN A 137 -4.97 12.70 16.23
CA GLN A 137 -5.15 14.10 15.82
C GLN A 137 -4.76 15.07 16.96
N ALA A 138 -4.99 14.68 18.21
CA ALA A 138 -4.60 15.46 19.40
C ALA A 138 -3.08 15.42 19.70
N GLY A 139 -2.30 14.62 18.96
CA GLY A 139 -0.85 14.53 19.06
C GLY A 139 -0.32 13.45 20.03
N GLU A 140 -1.21 12.68 20.64
CA GLU A 140 -0.86 11.58 21.55
C GLU A 140 -0.20 10.44 20.77
N LEU A 141 0.86 9.86 21.32
CA LEU A 141 1.53 8.70 20.73
C LEU A 141 0.75 7.43 21.07
N TRP A 142 0.28 6.71 20.06
CA TRP A 142 -0.46 5.45 20.26
C TRP A 142 0.33 4.22 19.81
N VAL A 143 1.16 4.36 18.77
CA VAL A 143 1.85 3.24 18.14
C VAL A 143 3.28 3.60 17.78
N GLU A 144 4.19 2.68 18.05
CA GLU A 144 5.52 2.66 17.42
C GLU A 144 5.52 1.58 16.34
N GLU A 145 5.94 1.94 15.12
CA GLU A 145 6.00 1.04 13.97
C GLU A 145 7.43 0.96 13.46
N GLN A 146 7.90 -0.27 13.22
CA GLN A 146 9.01 -0.53 12.32
C GLN A 146 8.44 -1.06 11.00
N ARG A 147 8.75 -0.35 9.92
CA ARG A 147 8.34 -0.69 8.57
C ARG A 147 9.56 -1.04 7.75
N SER A 148 9.49 -2.11 6.97
CA SER A 148 10.52 -2.41 6.01
C SER A 148 9.93 -2.69 4.64
N PHE A 149 10.71 -2.38 3.61
CA PHE A 149 10.37 -2.81 2.28
C PHE A 149 11.62 -3.17 1.49
N THR A 150 11.44 -4.09 0.55
CA THR A 150 12.47 -4.51 -0.37
C THR A 150 11.96 -4.39 -1.79
N VAL A 151 12.74 -3.77 -2.66
CA VAL A 151 12.49 -3.72 -4.11
C VAL A 151 13.51 -4.59 -4.82
N GLU A 152 13.03 -5.49 -5.68
CA GLU A 152 13.87 -6.40 -6.46
C GLU A 152 13.51 -6.39 -7.93
N LEU A 153 14.54 -6.38 -8.78
CA LEU A 153 14.42 -6.78 -10.17
C LEU A 153 14.72 -8.28 -10.22
N SER A 154 13.68 -9.12 -10.24
CA SER A 154 13.88 -10.55 -10.48
C SER A 154 14.24 -10.75 -11.95
N ALA A 155 15.35 -11.47 -12.22
CA ALA A 155 15.91 -11.70 -13.55
C ALA A 155 14.84 -12.04 -14.63
N ALA A 156 14.55 -11.05 -15.48
CA ALA A 156 14.10 -11.06 -16.88
C ALA A 156 13.25 -12.19 -17.51
N GLU A 157 12.64 -13.13 -16.78
CA GLU A 157 11.69 -14.09 -17.37
C GLU A 157 10.25 -13.54 -17.37
N HIS A 158 9.91 -12.72 -16.38
CA HIS A 158 8.65 -12.01 -16.29
C HIS A 158 8.98 -10.52 -16.29
N GLN A 159 8.60 -9.77 -17.33
CA GLN A 159 8.81 -8.32 -17.45
C GLN A 159 8.09 -7.53 -16.33
N ALA A 160 8.58 -7.65 -15.10
CA ALA A 160 7.99 -7.22 -13.85
C ALA A 160 9.09 -6.96 -12.82
N TRP A 161 8.76 -6.19 -11.79
CA TRP A 161 9.58 -6.01 -10.60
C TRP A 161 8.73 -6.23 -9.35
N SER A 162 9.37 -6.46 -8.21
CA SER A 162 8.67 -6.79 -6.97
C SER A 162 8.96 -5.80 -5.84
N LEU A 163 7.97 -5.66 -4.96
CA LEU A 163 8.02 -4.96 -3.67
C LEU A 163 7.57 -5.94 -2.59
N THR A 164 8.46 -6.30 -1.68
CA THR A 164 8.07 -6.91 -0.40
C THR A 164 7.86 -5.80 0.60
N TYR A 165 6.69 -5.75 1.23
CA TYR A 165 6.31 -4.78 2.26
C TYR A 165 6.12 -5.54 3.58
N SER A 166 6.74 -5.06 4.66
CA SER A 166 6.53 -5.55 6.02
C SER A 166 6.27 -4.39 6.96
N THR A 167 5.35 -4.58 7.90
CA THR A 167 5.11 -3.66 9.02
C THR A 167 4.98 -4.47 10.30
N SER A 168 5.60 -3.97 11.37
CA SER A 168 5.47 -4.48 12.73
C SER A 168 5.22 -3.29 13.63
N PHE A 169 4.13 -3.31 14.38
CA PHE A 169 3.73 -2.17 15.18
C PHE A 169 3.22 -2.55 16.57
N VAL A 170 3.56 -1.72 17.55
CA VAL A 170 3.38 -1.97 18.98
C VAL A 170 2.43 -0.94 19.57
N ASN A 171 1.44 -1.40 20.35
CA ASN A 171 0.54 -0.50 21.07
C ASN A 171 1.25 0.10 22.29
N VAL A 172 1.54 1.39 22.24
CA VAL A 172 2.18 2.13 23.34
C VAL A 172 1.23 3.10 24.03
N SER A 173 -0.07 3.08 23.70
CA SER A 173 -1.08 3.97 24.29
C SER A 173 -1.37 3.67 25.78
N GLY A 174 -1.05 2.46 26.25
CA GLY A 174 -1.38 1.99 27.59
C GLY A 174 -2.83 1.50 27.77
N THR A 175 -3.64 1.51 26.71
CA THR A 175 -5.02 1.01 26.70
C THR A 175 -5.29 0.09 25.52
N VAL A 176 -6.34 -0.73 25.58
CA VAL A 176 -6.76 -1.56 24.44
C VAL A 176 -7.25 -0.65 23.31
N ILE A 177 -6.77 -0.89 22.09
CA ILE A 177 -7.23 -0.21 20.87
C ILE A 177 -7.99 -1.22 20.01
N ALA A 178 -9.30 -1.04 19.82
CA ALA A 178 -10.06 -1.88 18.89
C ALA A 178 -9.75 -1.45 17.45
N ILE A 179 -9.16 -2.33 16.64
CA ILE A 179 -8.90 -2.08 15.22
C ILE A 179 -9.97 -2.76 14.38
N GLY A 180 -10.56 -2.03 13.43
CA GLY A 180 -11.61 -2.55 12.58
C GLY A 180 -11.67 -1.84 11.23
N SER A 181 -12.88 -1.77 10.68
CA SER A 181 -13.17 -1.10 9.41
C SER A 181 -14.61 -0.58 9.40
N PRO A 182 -15.03 0.16 8.35
CA PRO A 182 -16.44 0.49 8.22
C PRO A 182 -17.36 -0.73 8.19
N THR A 183 -16.91 -1.89 7.73
CA THR A 183 -17.69 -3.15 7.83
C THR A 183 -17.93 -3.54 9.28
N THR A 184 -16.91 -3.47 10.15
CA THR A 184 -17.13 -3.72 11.59
C THR A 184 -18.05 -2.68 12.21
N GLN A 185 -18.08 -1.47 11.67
CA GLN A 185 -19.04 -0.41 12.03
C GLN A 185 -20.42 -0.53 11.34
N GLY A 186 -20.71 -1.62 10.64
CA GLY A 186 -22.02 -1.92 10.05
C GLY A 186 -22.25 -1.38 8.64
N ARG A 187 -21.20 -0.96 7.92
CA ARG A 187 -21.26 -0.70 6.48
C ARG A 187 -20.85 -1.94 5.71
N GLU A 188 -21.83 -2.70 5.24
CA GLU A 188 -21.56 -3.88 4.42
C GLU A 188 -20.65 -3.56 3.22
N ASN A 189 -19.72 -4.48 2.91
CA ASN A 189 -18.78 -4.38 1.79
C ASN A 189 -17.91 -3.11 1.77
N ALA A 190 -17.54 -2.62 2.96
CA ALA A 190 -16.65 -1.48 3.16
C ALA A 190 -15.48 -1.83 4.08
N GLY A 191 -14.96 -3.05 3.97
CA GLY A 191 -13.98 -3.60 4.89
C GLY A 191 -12.56 -3.18 4.57
N TYR A 192 -12.32 -1.93 4.20
CA TYR A 192 -10.96 -1.44 3.94
C TYR A 192 -10.24 -1.12 5.25
N GLY A 193 -8.96 -1.50 5.35
CA GLY A 193 -8.14 -1.29 6.54
C GLY A 193 -6.90 -2.18 6.52
N GLY A 194 -5.77 -1.65 6.04
CA GLY A 194 -4.53 -2.40 5.84
C GLY A 194 -3.67 -1.80 4.73
N LEU A 195 -3.00 -2.65 3.95
CA LEU A 195 -2.17 -2.23 2.82
C LEU A 195 -3.05 -1.95 1.60
N PHE A 196 -3.38 -0.67 1.38
CA PHE A 196 -4.32 -0.23 0.36
C PHE A 196 -3.63 0.34 -0.87
N TRP A 197 -4.02 -0.13 -2.05
CA TRP A 197 -3.63 0.41 -3.34
C TRP A 197 -4.81 1.09 -4.05
N ARG A 198 -4.57 2.32 -4.53
CA ARG A 198 -5.44 3.06 -5.45
C ARG A 198 -4.80 3.10 -6.84
N GLY A 199 -5.46 2.46 -7.81
CA GLY A 199 -5.06 2.47 -9.21
C GLY A 199 -5.46 3.75 -9.95
N PRO A 200 -4.93 3.98 -11.16
CA PRO A 200 -5.34 5.07 -12.06
C PRO A 200 -6.84 5.03 -12.35
N ARG A 201 -7.47 6.19 -12.59
CA ARG A 201 -8.89 6.23 -12.98
C ARG A 201 -9.20 5.44 -14.26
N SER A 202 -8.25 5.37 -15.20
CA SER A 202 -8.39 4.58 -16.43
C SER A 202 -8.52 3.07 -16.15
N PHE A 203 -8.17 2.61 -14.95
CA PHE A 203 -8.31 1.20 -14.55
C PHE A 203 -9.73 0.87 -14.06
N SER A 204 -10.64 1.85 -13.99
CA SER A 204 -12.06 1.58 -13.68
C SER A 204 -12.67 0.65 -14.73
N GLY A 205 -13.41 -0.37 -14.30
CA GLY A 205 -13.88 -1.46 -15.15
C GLY A 205 -12.80 -2.50 -15.49
N GLY A 206 -11.65 -2.48 -14.80
CA GLY A 206 -10.59 -3.48 -14.93
C GLY A 206 -10.99 -4.87 -14.43
N GLN A 207 -10.09 -5.83 -14.64
CA GLN A 207 -10.30 -7.24 -14.31
C GLN A 207 -9.50 -7.62 -13.05
N VAL A 208 -10.11 -8.41 -12.17
CA VAL A 208 -9.49 -8.98 -10.98
C VAL A 208 -9.28 -10.47 -11.19
N TYR A 209 -8.14 -10.97 -10.73
CA TYR A 209 -7.84 -12.39 -10.70
C TYR A 209 -7.52 -12.84 -9.27
N ALA A 210 -7.95 -14.04 -8.92
CA ALA A 210 -7.58 -14.76 -7.71
C ALA A 210 -7.47 -16.26 -8.05
N PRO A 211 -6.99 -17.15 -7.17
CA PRO A 211 -6.80 -18.56 -7.50
C PRO A 211 -8.03 -19.20 -8.15
N GLY A 212 -7.91 -19.59 -9.42
CA GLY A 212 -8.97 -20.26 -10.18
C GLY A 212 -10.19 -19.40 -10.53
N VAL A 213 -10.15 -18.08 -10.29
CA VAL A 213 -11.30 -17.19 -10.54
C VAL A 213 -10.88 -15.87 -11.17
N THR A 214 -11.70 -15.41 -12.11
CA THR A 214 -11.61 -14.12 -12.78
C THR A 214 -12.91 -13.38 -12.54
N GLY A 215 -12.84 -12.12 -12.10
CA GLY A 215 -14.01 -11.35 -11.71
C GLY A 215 -13.75 -9.86 -11.50
N GLY A 216 -14.62 -9.18 -10.75
CA GLY A 216 -14.49 -7.79 -10.34
C GLY A 216 -14.94 -7.56 -8.90
N ASP A 217 -15.92 -6.66 -8.71
CA ASP A 217 -16.44 -6.28 -7.39
C ASP A 217 -17.01 -7.45 -6.58
N GLU A 218 -17.48 -8.53 -7.23
CA GLU A 218 -17.98 -9.74 -6.59
C GLU A 218 -16.91 -10.55 -5.84
N LEU A 219 -15.62 -10.25 -6.04
CA LEU A 219 -14.51 -10.83 -5.29
C LEU A 219 -14.22 -10.08 -3.97
N MET A 220 -15.03 -9.07 -3.62
CA MET A 220 -14.97 -8.38 -2.33
C MET A 220 -15.11 -9.35 -1.15
N GLY A 221 -14.19 -9.25 -0.18
CA GLY A 221 -14.25 -10.00 1.08
C GLY A 221 -13.82 -11.47 0.97
N ILE A 222 -13.43 -11.95 -0.20
CA ILE A 222 -12.87 -13.30 -0.31
C ILE A 222 -11.52 -13.36 0.44
N ARG A 223 -11.22 -14.53 0.99
CA ARG A 223 -9.89 -14.85 1.50
C ARG A 223 -9.15 -15.64 0.44
N ALA A 224 -8.00 -15.15 0.03
CA ALA A 224 -7.15 -15.81 -0.95
C ALA A 224 -5.69 -15.48 -0.66
N PRO A 225 -4.76 -16.37 -1.02
CA PRO A 225 -3.33 -16.11 -0.81
C PRO A 225 -2.74 -15.07 -1.77
N TRP A 226 -3.48 -14.67 -2.81
CA TRP A 226 -3.10 -13.58 -3.69
C TRP A 226 -4.34 -13.02 -4.39
N MET A 227 -4.25 -11.76 -4.81
CA MET A 227 -5.22 -11.09 -5.66
C MET A 227 -4.50 -10.17 -6.65
N ALA A 228 -4.94 -10.17 -7.90
CA ALA A 228 -4.35 -9.35 -8.96
C ALA A 228 -5.38 -8.41 -9.58
N PHE A 229 -4.90 -7.26 -10.06
CA PHE A 229 -5.70 -6.30 -10.83
C PHE A 229 -5.03 -6.04 -12.17
N SER A 230 -5.79 -6.09 -13.25
CA SER A 230 -5.37 -5.68 -14.58
C SER A 230 -6.26 -4.56 -15.09
N GLY A 231 -5.63 -3.47 -15.54
CA GLY A 231 -6.33 -2.28 -16.02
C GLY A 231 -5.67 -1.70 -17.27
N LYS A 232 -6.48 -0.94 -18.02
CA LYS A 232 -6.05 -0.28 -19.25
C LYS A 232 -5.57 1.14 -18.98
N HIS A 233 -4.58 1.58 -19.73
CA HIS A 233 -4.07 2.94 -19.70
C HIS A 233 -4.79 3.80 -20.73
N ASP A 234 -5.06 5.05 -20.36
CA ASP A 234 -5.40 6.07 -21.34
C ASP A 234 -4.19 6.37 -22.25
N GLY A 235 -4.45 6.82 -23.47
CA GLY A 235 -3.40 7.16 -24.43
C GLY A 235 -3.06 5.98 -25.36
N ASP A 236 -2.13 5.11 -24.97
CA ASP A 236 -1.63 4.02 -25.83
C ASP A 236 -2.52 2.77 -25.85
N GLY A 237 -3.54 2.71 -24.97
CA GLY A 237 -4.45 1.58 -24.84
C GLY A 237 -3.80 0.30 -24.30
N GLY A 238 -2.56 0.39 -23.83
CA GLY A 238 -1.84 -0.70 -23.17
C GLY A 238 -2.49 -1.09 -21.85
N ALA A 239 -2.04 -2.20 -21.27
CA ALA A 239 -2.50 -2.66 -19.97
C ALA A 239 -1.32 -2.88 -19.02
N SER A 240 -1.61 -2.97 -17.73
CA SER A 240 -0.66 -3.42 -16.72
C SER A 240 -1.37 -4.26 -15.67
N THR A 241 -0.62 -5.20 -15.09
CA THR A 241 -1.11 -6.08 -14.04
C THR A 241 -0.31 -5.84 -12.75
N LEU A 242 -1.01 -5.73 -11.63
CA LEU A 242 -0.43 -5.80 -10.30
C LEU A 242 -0.90 -7.08 -9.61
N VAL A 243 0.00 -7.76 -8.90
CA VAL A 243 -0.32 -8.97 -8.13
C VAL A 243 0.08 -8.76 -6.68
N PHE A 244 -0.89 -8.79 -5.78
CA PHE A 244 -0.69 -8.72 -4.33
C PHE A 244 -0.68 -10.14 -3.77
N VAL A 245 0.30 -10.45 -2.94
CA VAL A 245 0.51 -11.77 -2.35
C VAL A 245 0.50 -11.64 -0.84
N ASP A 246 -0.32 -12.46 -0.20
CA ASP A 246 -0.37 -12.57 1.25
C ASP A 246 0.74 -13.50 1.76
N SER A 247 1.47 -13.07 2.79
CA SER A 247 2.50 -13.92 3.40
C SER A 247 1.84 -15.03 4.21
N PRO A 248 2.24 -16.30 4.03
CA PRO A 248 1.74 -17.40 4.87
C PRO A 248 2.18 -17.27 6.34
N GLY A 249 3.13 -16.37 6.64
CA GLY A 249 3.53 -16.03 8.00
C GLY A 249 2.60 -15.03 8.70
N ASN A 250 1.65 -14.42 7.97
CA ASN A 250 0.70 -13.50 8.58
C ASN A 250 -0.30 -14.26 9.47
N THR A 251 -0.65 -13.64 10.58
CA THR A 251 -1.65 -14.17 11.51
C THR A 251 -2.84 -13.22 11.55
N TYR A 252 -4.04 -13.80 11.49
CA TYR A 252 -5.29 -13.07 11.41
C TYR A 252 -6.19 -13.43 12.58
N ALA A 253 -6.97 -12.46 13.04
CA ALA A 253 -8.05 -12.73 13.98
C ALA A 253 -8.95 -13.86 13.44
N GLY A 254 -9.42 -14.73 14.33
CA GLY A 254 -10.20 -15.90 13.94
C GLY A 254 -9.40 -17.08 13.37
N GLY A 255 -8.07 -16.98 13.29
CA GLY A 255 -7.21 -18.10 12.86
C GLY A 255 -7.28 -18.39 11.35
N HIS A 256 -7.62 -17.40 10.55
CA HIS A 256 -7.65 -17.54 9.10
C HIS A 256 -6.24 -17.63 8.51
N GLU A 257 -6.10 -18.37 7.41
CA GLU A 257 -4.82 -18.53 6.71
C GLU A 257 -4.43 -17.32 5.86
N ASN A 258 -5.41 -16.52 5.42
CA ASN A 258 -5.20 -15.39 4.52
C ASN A 258 -6.08 -14.20 4.91
N THR A 259 -5.65 -13.01 4.49
CA THR A 259 -6.37 -11.75 4.59
C THR A 259 -7.68 -11.78 3.83
N GLU A 260 -8.64 -10.96 4.28
CA GLU A 260 -9.79 -10.61 3.46
C GLU A 260 -9.40 -9.50 2.49
N TRP A 261 -9.69 -9.69 1.21
CA TRP A 261 -9.36 -8.70 0.19
C TRP A 261 -10.49 -7.68 0.04
N PHE A 262 -10.16 -6.41 0.16
CA PHE A 262 -11.04 -5.32 -0.26
C PHE A 262 -10.73 -4.93 -1.69
N VAL A 263 -11.68 -5.14 -2.61
CA VAL A 263 -11.49 -4.88 -4.05
C VAL A 263 -12.61 -4.04 -4.62
N ARG A 264 -12.27 -3.12 -5.51
CA ARG A 264 -13.23 -2.39 -6.35
C ARG A 264 -12.68 -2.27 -7.75
N THR A 265 -13.54 -2.49 -8.75
CA THR A 265 -13.27 -2.28 -10.16
C THR A 265 -14.20 -1.21 -10.74
N GLY A 266 -15.48 -1.17 -10.33
CA GLY A 266 -16.50 -0.35 -10.98
C GLY A 266 -16.30 1.16 -10.82
N ILE A 267 -16.32 1.64 -9.58
CA ILE A 267 -16.22 3.09 -9.28
C ILE A 267 -14.79 3.61 -9.46
N PHE A 268 -13.82 2.78 -9.09
CA PHE A 268 -12.38 3.01 -9.22
C PHE A 268 -11.64 1.72 -8.93
N ALA A 269 -10.40 1.61 -9.42
CA ALA A 269 -9.53 0.47 -9.20
C ALA A 269 -8.89 0.49 -7.80
N VAL A 270 -9.18 -0.53 -7.00
CA VAL A 270 -8.60 -0.74 -5.67
C VAL A 270 -8.38 -2.23 -5.41
N ILE A 271 -7.27 -2.53 -4.74
CA ILE A 271 -7.04 -3.75 -3.96
C ILE A 271 -6.49 -3.32 -2.61
N SER A 272 -6.93 -3.96 -1.53
CA SER A 272 -6.29 -3.87 -0.22
C SER A 272 -6.28 -5.24 0.43
N ALA A 273 -5.10 -5.64 0.92
CA ALA A 273 -5.04 -6.65 1.96
C ALA A 273 -5.61 -6.00 3.23
N SER A 274 -6.67 -6.59 3.80
CA SER A 274 -7.43 -6.00 4.89
C SER A 274 -7.56 -6.97 6.07
N PRO A 275 -6.55 -7.03 6.96
CA PRO A 275 -6.59 -7.89 8.15
C PRO A 275 -7.77 -7.60 9.10
N PHE A 276 -8.36 -6.40 9.01
CA PHE A 276 -9.42 -5.92 9.90
C PHE A 276 -10.77 -5.74 9.17
N PHE A 277 -10.98 -6.51 8.09
CA PHE A 277 -12.15 -6.36 7.23
C PHE A 277 -13.45 -6.63 7.98
N SER A 278 -13.72 -7.86 8.42
CA SER A 278 -15.02 -8.24 8.99
C SER A 278 -15.04 -8.36 10.51
N GLN A 279 -13.87 -8.45 11.15
CA GLN A 279 -13.71 -8.68 12.57
C GLN A 279 -12.84 -7.59 13.22
N GLU A 280 -13.27 -7.09 14.38
CA GLU A 280 -12.44 -6.21 15.20
C GLU A 280 -11.34 -7.01 15.89
N THR A 281 -10.14 -6.44 15.91
CA THR A 281 -8.99 -6.97 16.64
C THR A 281 -8.71 -6.07 17.83
N ASP A 282 -8.78 -6.66 19.03
CA ASP A 282 -8.35 -5.98 20.25
C ASP A 282 -6.81 -5.93 20.26
N PHE A 283 -6.27 -4.72 20.09
CA PHE A 283 -4.84 -4.47 20.15
C PHE A 283 -4.46 -4.09 21.58
N GLU A 284 -3.99 -5.07 22.34
CA GLU A 284 -3.67 -4.96 23.76
C GLU A 284 -2.43 -4.07 24.01
N PRO A 285 -2.30 -3.41 25.17
CA PRO A 285 -1.10 -2.66 25.52
C PRO A 285 0.17 -3.51 25.42
N ASN A 286 1.19 -2.98 24.75
CA ASN A 286 2.47 -3.64 24.44
C ASN A 286 2.37 -4.87 23.51
N GLN A 287 1.18 -5.18 22.97
CA GLN A 287 1.06 -6.18 21.92
C GLN A 287 1.75 -5.68 20.65
N THR A 288 2.31 -6.62 19.89
CA THR A 288 2.81 -6.38 18.54
C THR A 288 1.88 -7.05 17.53
N LEU A 289 1.49 -6.32 16.49
CA LEU A 289 0.89 -6.89 15.28
C LEU A 289 1.88 -6.73 14.13
N ALA A 290 2.01 -7.76 13.29
CA ALA A 290 2.94 -7.75 12.17
C ALA A 290 2.29 -8.35 10.93
N TYR A 291 2.52 -7.71 9.79
CA TYR A 291 2.02 -8.13 8.50
C TYR A 291 3.07 -7.96 7.42
N GLN A 292 3.09 -8.90 6.47
CA GLN A 292 3.97 -8.90 5.33
C GLN A 292 3.20 -9.24 4.05
N TYR A 293 3.46 -8.49 2.97
CA TYR A 293 2.83 -8.66 1.67
C TYR A 293 3.85 -8.54 0.54
N GLY A 294 3.63 -9.28 -0.54
CA GLY A 294 4.33 -9.10 -1.80
C GLY A 294 3.47 -8.29 -2.77
N LEU A 295 4.10 -7.47 -3.59
CA LEU A 295 3.50 -6.81 -4.74
C LEU A 295 4.40 -7.04 -5.95
N LEU A 296 3.83 -7.51 -7.06
CA LEU A 296 4.51 -7.59 -8.36
C LEU A 296 3.83 -6.64 -9.33
N VAL A 297 4.63 -5.89 -10.09
CA VAL A 297 4.16 -4.89 -11.05
C VAL A 297 4.68 -5.23 -12.43
N ALA A 298 3.76 -5.48 -13.37
CA ALA A 298 4.07 -6.00 -14.69
C ALA A 298 3.44 -5.17 -15.81
N ASP A 299 4.17 -5.03 -16.92
CA ASP A 299 3.58 -4.56 -18.17
C ASP A 299 2.64 -5.62 -18.78
N GLY A 300 1.61 -5.15 -19.48
CA GLY A 300 0.61 -5.98 -20.14
C GLY A 300 -0.49 -6.47 -19.21
N ASP A 301 -1.57 -6.95 -19.83
CA ASP A 301 -2.55 -7.78 -19.13
C ASP A 301 -2.01 -9.21 -19.09
N ARG A 302 -1.77 -9.73 -17.89
CA ARG A 302 -1.19 -11.06 -17.68
C ARG A 302 -2.23 -12.17 -17.63
N GLY A 303 -3.52 -11.83 -17.57
CA GLY A 303 -4.57 -12.82 -17.38
C GLY A 303 -4.40 -13.63 -16.09
N LEU A 304 -5.21 -14.67 -15.95
CA LEU A 304 -5.20 -15.53 -14.76
C LEU A 304 -3.88 -16.31 -14.63
N ASP A 305 -3.41 -16.92 -15.71
CA ASP A 305 -2.20 -17.77 -15.68
C ASP A 305 -0.95 -16.95 -15.38
N GLY A 306 -0.78 -15.80 -16.04
CA GLY A 306 0.35 -14.91 -15.77
C GLY A 306 0.29 -14.26 -14.39
N ALA A 307 -0.91 -13.96 -13.87
CA ALA A 307 -1.08 -13.52 -12.48
C ALA A 307 -0.69 -14.62 -11.49
N GLN A 308 -1.04 -15.88 -11.78
CA GLN A 308 -0.68 -17.04 -10.97
C GLN A 308 0.83 -17.31 -10.95
N GLU A 309 1.52 -17.14 -12.08
CA GLU A 309 3.00 -17.21 -12.16
C GLU A 309 3.65 -16.11 -11.32
N LEU A 310 3.20 -14.85 -11.48
CA LEU A 310 3.68 -13.73 -10.67
C LEU A 310 3.41 -13.96 -9.18
N ALA A 311 2.25 -14.49 -8.81
CA ALA A 311 1.94 -14.80 -7.41
C ALA A 311 2.88 -15.87 -6.83
N GLN A 312 3.30 -16.87 -7.62
CA GLN A 312 4.27 -17.87 -7.19
C GLN A 312 5.65 -17.26 -6.95
N ALA A 313 6.11 -16.39 -7.86
CA ALA A 313 7.35 -15.64 -7.67
C ALA A 313 7.28 -14.76 -6.41
N GLY A 314 6.16 -14.06 -6.19
CA GLY A 314 5.93 -13.28 -4.97
C GLY A 314 6.01 -14.13 -3.69
N ARG A 315 5.42 -15.34 -3.68
CA ARG A 315 5.52 -16.24 -2.53
C ARG A 315 6.94 -16.71 -2.23
N GLN A 316 7.75 -16.95 -3.26
CA GLN A 316 9.15 -17.34 -3.09
C GLN A 316 9.94 -16.22 -2.41
N LEU A 317 9.75 -14.97 -2.86
CA LEU A 317 10.37 -13.78 -2.24
C LEU A 317 9.99 -13.62 -0.76
N LEU A 318 8.72 -13.87 -0.42
CA LEU A 318 8.24 -13.82 0.96
C LEU A 318 8.84 -14.94 1.82
N GLY A 319 8.99 -16.16 1.28
CA GLY A 319 9.62 -17.28 1.97
C GLY A 319 11.11 -17.07 2.25
N GLU A 320 11.85 -16.48 1.32
CA GLU A 320 13.26 -16.13 1.49
C GLU A 320 13.47 -15.04 2.56
N ALA A 321 12.55 -14.08 2.65
CA ALA A 321 12.59 -13.02 3.66
C ALA A 321 12.42 -13.55 5.09
N VAL A 322 11.61 -14.60 5.30
CA VAL A 322 11.47 -15.27 6.60
C VAL A 322 12.76 -16.01 7.01
N GLY A 323 13.49 -16.57 6.04
CA GLY A 323 14.77 -17.24 6.28
C GLY A 323 15.91 -16.30 6.65
N ALA A 324 15.88 -15.05 6.19
CA ALA A 324 16.91 -14.04 6.48
C ALA A 324 16.73 -13.33 7.84
N GLY A 325 15.59 -13.52 8.52
CA GLY A 325 15.27 -12.92 9.83
C GLY A 325 15.70 -13.74 11.06
N ILE A 326 16.42 -14.85 10.86
CA ILE A 326 16.95 -15.70 11.94
C ILE A 326 18.48 -15.82 11.77
N SER A 327 19.21 -14.76 12.12
CA SER A 327 20.64 -14.83 12.45
C SER A 327 21.01 -13.77 13.47
#